data_AF-A0A420DUS4-F1
#
_entry.id   AF-A0A420DUS4-F1
#
_cell.length_a   1.000
_cell.length_b   1.000
_cell.length_c   1.000
_cell.angle_alpha   90.00
_cell.angle_beta   90.00
_cell.angle_gamma   90.00
#
_symmetry.space_group_name_H-M   'P 1'
#
loop_
_entity.id
_entity.type
_entity.pdbx_description
1 polymer ?
#
loop_
_entity_poly.entity_id
_entity_poly.type
_entity_poly.pdbx_seq_one_letter_code
_entity_poly.pdbx_strand_id
1 'polypeptide(L)'
;MKANEDKNLDLFTKKIMKQASIESPSFDFTDVVMSQVNALKESKAIVYKPLISKTSWLFILIAVVTLTTYLVFGIESKTPEWLSTLDFSIISNNKMVDAFSGLSFSNTLVYAVAFFGLMFFVQITFLKQNFDKHFEV
;
A
#
# COMPACT_ATOMS: atom_id res chain seq x y z
N MET A 1 -47.01 49.88 26.35
CA MET A 1 -47.99 49.27 25.41
C MET A 1 -47.32 48.25 24.47
N LYS A 2 -46.22 48.60 23.78
CA LYS A 2 -45.51 47.73 22.82
C LYS A 2 -45.07 46.33 23.32
N ALA A 3 -44.53 46.23 24.53
CA ALA A 3 -44.04 44.95 25.08
C ALA A 3 -45.14 43.90 25.34
N ASN A 4 -46.42 44.30 25.39
CA ASN A 4 -47.54 43.36 25.54
C ASN A 4 -47.97 42.81 24.17
N GLU A 5 -47.90 43.61 23.10
CA GLU A 5 -48.19 43.14 21.73
C GLU A 5 -47.20 42.05 21.28
N ASP A 6 -45.91 42.23 21.54
CA ASP A 6 -44.89 41.24 21.19
C ASP A 6 -45.12 39.88 21.87
N LYS A 7 -45.52 39.90 23.15
CA LYS A 7 -45.87 38.67 23.90
C LYS A 7 -47.10 37.97 23.32
N ASN A 8 -48.10 38.73 22.88
CA ASN A 8 -49.30 38.14 22.29
C ASN A 8 -49.01 37.52 20.92
N LEU A 9 -48.13 38.12 20.13
CA LEU A 9 -47.68 37.56 18.84
C LEU A 9 -46.83 36.29 19.02
N ASP A 10 -45.96 36.25 20.02
CA ASP A 10 -45.18 35.04 20.36
C ASP A 10 -46.10 33.89 20.81
N LEU A 11 -47.05 34.18 21.70
CA LEU A 11 -48.04 33.19 22.14
C LEU A 11 -48.92 32.67 20.99
N PHE A 12 -49.30 33.55 20.06
CA PHE A 12 -50.04 33.16 18.86
C PHE A 12 -49.21 32.25 17.97
N THR A 13 -47.97 32.63 17.66
CA THR A 13 -47.04 31.83 16.84
C THR A 13 -46.81 30.46 17.44
N LYS A 14 -46.58 30.39 18.75
CA LYS A 14 -46.38 29.15 19.49
C LYS A 14 -47.62 28.25 19.50
N LYS A 15 -48.82 28.85 19.54
CA LYS A 15 -50.09 28.11 19.46
C LYS A 15 -50.30 27.51 18.08
N ILE A 16 -50.01 28.26 17.01
CA ILE A 16 -50.08 27.79 15.63
C ILE A 16 -49.05 26.68 15.38
N MET A 17 -47.79 26.86 15.81
CA MET A 17 -46.76 25.82 15.70
C MET A 17 -47.11 24.54 16.47
N LYS A 18 -47.79 24.65 17.63
CA LYS A 18 -48.20 23.49 18.42
C LYS A 18 -49.44 22.77 17.86
N GLN A 19 -50.30 23.50 17.13
CA GLN A 19 -51.47 22.94 16.45
C GLN A 19 -51.15 22.40 15.06
N ALA A 20 -50.07 22.86 14.43
CA ALA A 20 -49.53 22.20 13.26
C ALA A 20 -49.14 20.77 13.65
N SER A 21 -49.86 19.79 13.10
CA SER A 21 -49.60 18.38 13.34
C SER A 21 -48.14 18.10 12.98
N ILE A 22 -47.32 17.78 13.98
CA ILE A 22 -45.95 17.34 13.75
C ILE A 22 -46.08 15.96 13.13
N GLU A 23 -45.82 15.84 11.83
CA GLU A 23 -45.75 14.56 11.16
C GLU A 23 -44.64 13.76 11.84
N SER A 24 -45.04 12.73 12.61
CA SER A 24 -44.08 11.82 13.18
C SER A 24 -43.48 10.99 12.04
N PRO A 25 -42.17 10.75 12.02
CA PRO A 25 -41.59 9.84 11.06
C PRO A 25 -42.28 8.47 11.14
N SER A 26 -42.28 7.73 10.04
CA SER A 26 -42.77 6.35 10.05
C SER A 26 -42.00 5.53 11.09
N PHE A 27 -42.64 4.48 11.61
CA PHE A 27 -42.06 3.60 12.62
C PHE A 27 -40.66 3.08 12.21
N ASP A 28 -40.47 2.79 10.93
CA ASP A 28 -39.23 2.25 10.36
C ASP A 28 -38.29 3.31 9.76
N PHE A 29 -38.55 4.61 9.95
CA PHE A 29 -37.78 5.67 9.29
C PHE A 29 -36.28 5.58 9.58
N THR A 30 -35.92 5.36 10.85
CA THR A 30 -34.52 5.24 11.27
C THR A 30 -33.85 4.03 10.65
N ASP A 31 -34.54 2.89 10.57
CA ASP A 31 -33.99 1.66 10.00
C ASP A 31 -33.77 1.79 8.49
N VAL A 32 -34.72 2.41 7.77
CA VAL A 32 -34.58 2.69 6.34
C VAL A 32 -33.41 3.63 6.07
N VAL A 33 -33.31 4.73 6.82
CA VAL A 33 -32.21 5.71 6.66
C VAL A 33 -30.87 5.07 7.00
N MET A 34 -30.76 4.34 8.10
CA MET A 34 -29.51 3.69 8.50
C MET A 34 -29.11 2.57 7.53
N SER A 35 -30.07 1.83 6.95
CA SER A 35 -29.78 0.82 5.93
C SER A 35 -29.11 1.43 4.69
N GLN A 36 -29.60 2.59 4.23
CA GLN A 36 -29.04 3.30 3.08
C GLN A 36 -27.70 3.98 3.42
N VAL A 37 -27.55 4.53 4.62
CA VAL A 37 -26.27 5.07 5.09
C VAL A 37 -25.20 3.99 5.17
N ASN A 38 -25.54 2.81 5.70
CA ASN A 38 -24.61 1.68 5.79
C ASN A 38 -24.24 1.13 4.39
N ALA A 39 -25.21 0.99 3.49
CA ALA A 39 -24.93 0.58 2.10
C ALA A 39 -24.01 1.58 1.36
N LEU A 40 -24.23 2.89 1.57
CA LEU A 40 -23.36 3.94 1.03
C LEU A 40 -21.97 3.91 1.67
N LYS A 41 -21.86 3.62 2.98
CA LYS A 41 -20.59 3.49 3.70
C LYS A 41 -19.79 2.27 3.25
N GLU A 42 -20.43 1.13 3.03
CA GLU A 42 -19.76 -0.07 2.50
C GLU A 42 -19.28 0.12 1.07
N SER A 43 -20.05 0.78 0.20
CA SER A 43 -19.60 1.10 -1.16
C SER A 43 -18.41 2.07 -1.21
N LYS A 44 -18.20 2.84 -0.13
CA LYS A 44 -17.09 3.78 0.05
C LYS A 44 -15.99 3.25 0.97
N ALA A 45 -16.07 2.00 1.42
CA ALA A 45 -14.95 1.37 2.13
C ALA A 45 -13.78 1.39 1.16
N ILE A 46 -12.77 2.21 1.46
CA ILE A 46 -11.55 2.31 0.69
C ILE A 46 -10.83 0.98 0.91
N VAL A 47 -11.19 -0.03 0.12
CA VAL A 47 -10.53 -1.33 0.19
C VAL A 47 -9.11 -1.08 -0.26
N TYR A 48 -8.21 -1.00 0.71
CA TYR A 48 -6.78 -0.83 0.47
C TYR A 48 -6.27 -2.03 -0.29
N LYS A 49 -6.24 -1.90 -1.61
CA LYS A 49 -5.63 -2.88 -2.49
C LYS A 49 -4.12 -2.72 -2.35
N PRO A 50 -3.38 -3.75 -1.95
CA PRO A 50 -1.93 -3.64 -1.84
C PRO A 50 -1.36 -3.20 -3.19
N LEU A 51 -0.53 -2.16 -3.20
CA LEU A 51 0.06 -1.57 -4.41
C LEU A 51 0.74 -2.62 -5.30
N ILE A 52 1.27 -3.69 -4.69
CA ILE A 52 1.90 -4.82 -5.35
C ILE A 52 1.32 -6.11 -4.75
N SER A 53 0.85 -7.01 -5.62
CA SER A 53 0.38 -8.35 -5.23
C SER A 53 1.48 -9.13 -4.50
N LYS A 54 1.10 -9.98 -3.54
CA LYS A 54 2.02 -10.86 -2.81
C LYS A 54 2.87 -11.73 -3.77
N THR A 55 2.30 -12.12 -4.90
CA THR A 55 3.01 -12.89 -5.95
C THR A 55 4.08 -12.08 -6.68
N SER A 56 3.85 -10.80 -6.96
CA SER A 56 4.86 -9.91 -7.56
C SER A 56 6.04 -9.69 -6.63
N TRP A 57 5.82 -9.64 -5.32
CA TRP A 57 6.90 -9.55 -4.33
C TRP A 57 7.84 -10.77 -4.37
N LEU A 58 7.28 -11.97 -4.55
CA LEU A 58 8.06 -13.20 -4.70
C LEU A 58 8.90 -13.17 -5.98
N PHE A 59 8.31 -12.67 -7.08
CA PHE A 59 9.01 -12.49 -8.35
C PHE A 59 10.18 -11.50 -8.25
N ILE A 60 9.99 -10.38 -7.55
CA ILE A 60 11.02 -9.37 -7.29
C ILE A 60 12.17 -10.00 -6.49
N LEU A 61 11.86 -10.76 -5.44
CA LEU A 61 12.89 -11.43 -4.64
C LEU A 61 13.72 -12.41 -5.48
N ILE A 62 13.05 -13.23 -6.29
CA ILE A 62 13.73 -14.16 -7.21
C ILE A 62 14.63 -13.41 -8.18
N ALA A 63 14.13 -12.35 -8.82
CA ALA A 63 14.89 -11.55 -9.78
C ALA A 63 16.16 -10.96 -9.16
N VAL A 64 16.07 -10.49 -7.92
CA VAL A 64 17.22 -9.93 -7.18
C VAL A 64 18.22 -11.01 -6.82
N VAL A 65 17.76 -12.15 -6.32
CA VAL A 65 18.65 -13.29 -6.03
C VAL A 65 19.38 -13.72 -7.29
N THR A 66 18.69 -13.81 -8.44
CA THR A 66 19.33 -14.17 -9.71
C THR A 66 20.32 -13.11 -10.21
N LEU A 67 20.02 -11.83 -10.01
CA LEU A 67 20.91 -10.74 -10.43
C LEU A 67 22.16 -10.66 -9.54
N THR A 68 22.00 -10.85 -8.23
CA THR A 68 23.11 -10.82 -7.27
C THR A 68 24.02 -12.03 -7.42
N THR A 69 23.49 -13.23 -7.64
CA THR A 69 24.33 -14.38 -8.00
C THR A 69 25.06 -14.12 -9.30
N TYR A 70 24.38 -13.66 -10.35
CA TYR A 70 25.03 -13.36 -11.61
C TYR A 70 26.19 -12.35 -11.49
N LEU A 71 26.01 -11.26 -10.73
CA LEU A 71 27.07 -10.27 -10.50
C LEU A 71 28.25 -10.82 -9.69
N VAL A 72 28.00 -11.68 -8.70
CA VAL A 72 29.06 -12.30 -7.88
C VAL A 72 29.84 -13.35 -8.67
N PHE A 73 29.18 -14.09 -9.56
CA PHE A 73 29.79 -15.18 -10.35
C PHE A 73 30.37 -14.73 -11.70
N GLY A 74 29.94 -13.59 -12.24
CA GLY A 74 30.40 -13.06 -13.53
C GLY A 74 31.76 -12.35 -13.50
N ILE A 75 32.34 -12.16 -12.30
CA ILE A 75 33.66 -11.58 -12.12
C ILE A 75 34.63 -12.71 -11.85
N GLU A 76 35.72 -12.78 -12.62
CA GLU A 76 36.77 -13.80 -12.57
C GLU A 76 37.60 -13.79 -11.25
N SER A 77 37.00 -13.43 -10.12
CA SER A 77 37.64 -13.50 -8.81
C SER A 77 37.19 -14.77 -8.10
N LYS A 78 38.06 -15.78 -8.13
CA LYS A 78 38.12 -16.98 -7.26
C LYS A 78 36.84 -17.22 -6.47
N THR A 79 35.96 -18.02 -7.05
CA THR A 79 34.78 -18.57 -6.40
C THR A 79 35.15 -19.15 -5.04
N PRO A 80 34.50 -18.71 -3.94
CA PRO A 80 34.76 -19.29 -2.63
C PRO A 80 34.23 -20.73 -2.61
N GLU A 81 34.98 -21.68 -2.03
CA GLU A 81 34.75 -23.15 -2.13
C GLU A 81 33.31 -23.61 -1.89
N TRP A 82 32.56 -22.95 -1.00
CA TRP A 82 31.15 -23.21 -0.72
C TRP A 82 30.16 -22.92 -1.86
N LEU A 83 30.57 -22.13 -2.88
CA LEU A 83 29.78 -21.79 -4.06
C LEU A 83 30.17 -22.59 -5.31
N SER A 84 31.21 -23.44 -5.22
CA SER A 84 31.71 -24.25 -6.34
C SER A 84 30.78 -25.39 -6.76
N THR A 85 29.79 -25.75 -5.93
CA THR A 85 28.79 -26.80 -6.21
C THR A 85 27.61 -26.30 -7.05
N LEU A 86 27.51 -24.99 -7.32
CA LEU A 86 26.45 -24.42 -8.12
C LEU A 86 26.96 -24.18 -9.54
N ASP A 87 26.67 -25.13 -10.43
CA ASP A 87 27.08 -25.08 -11.83
C ASP A 87 26.24 -24.05 -12.61
N PHE A 88 26.76 -22.83 -12.74
CA PHE A 88 26.09 -21.68 -13.35
C PHE A 88 26.61 -21.33 -14.76
N SER A 89 27.24 -22.30 -15.43
CA SER A 89 27.84 -22.12 -16.77
C SER A 89 26.86 -21.68 -17.87
N ILE A 90 25.55 -21.72 -17.62
CA ILE A 90 24.50 -21.32 -18.56
C ILE A 90 24.29 -19.79 -18.58
N ILE A 91 24.57 -19.09 -17.48
CA ILE A 91 24.28 -17.66 -17.37
C ILE A 91 25.44 -16.80 -17.88
N SER A 92 26.69 -17.25 -17.72
CA SER A 92 27.87 -16.51 -18.17
C SER A 92 28.01 -16.46 -19.70
N ASN A 93 27.44 -17.44 -20.44
CA ASN A 93 27.62 -17.57 -21.89
C ASN A 93 26.58 -16.78 -22.71
N ASN A 94 26.19 -15.58 -22.28
CA ASN A 94 25.22 -14.74 -22.98
C ASN A 94 25.90 -13.50 -23.60
N LYS A 95 25.56 -13.20 -24.86
CA LYS A 95 26.10 -12.09 -25.66
C LYS A 95 25.93 -10.69 -25.04
N MET A 96 25.05 -10.56 -24.03
CA MET A 96 24.82 -9.34 -23.26
C MET A 96 25.91 -9.12 -22.18
N VAL A 97 26.47 -10.20 -21.64
CA VAL A 97 27.59 -10.19 -20.69
C VAL A 97 28.85 -9.62 -21.37
N ASP A 98 29.10 -10.06 -22.61
CA ASP A 98 30.23 -9.64 -23.42
C ASP A 98 30.18 -8.15 -23.81
N ALA A 99 29.01 -7.51 -23.81
CA ALA A 99 28.88 -6.08 -24.05
C ALA A 99 29.25 -5.24 -22.80
N PHE A 100 29.16 -5.82 -21.61
CA PHE A 100 29.52 -5.18 -20.34
C PHE A 100 30.90 -5.63 -19.81
N SER A 101 31.54 -6.63 -20.45
CA SER A 101 32.86 -7.16 -20.05
C SER A 101 34.01 -6.15 -20.24
N GLY A 102 33.81 -5.09 -21.04
CA GLY A 102 34.78 -3.99 -21.18
C GLY A 102 34.89 -3.07 -19.96
N LEU A 103 33.98 -3.18 -18.98
CA LEU A 103 34.02 -2.44 -17.72
C LEU A 103 34.66 -3.27 -16.62
N SER A 104 35.94 -2.98 -16.32
CA SER A 104 36.65 -3.58 -15.20
C SER A 104 36.20 -2.94 -13.88
N PHE A 105 35.19 -3.53 -13.26
CA PHE A 105 34.78 -3.14 -11.90
C PHE A 105 35.69 -3.79 -10.86
N SER A 106 36.05 -3.05 -9.80
CA SER A 106 36.78 -3.63 -8.68
C SER A 106 35.87 -4.57 -7.90
N ASN A 107 36.41 -5.68 -7.39
CA ASN A 107 35.66 -6.65 -6.59
C ASN A 107 34.92 -5.96 -5.42
N THR A 108 35.58 -4.99 -4.77
CA THR A 108 34.99 -4.20 -3.68
C THR A 108 33.75 -3.41 -4.12
N LEU A 109 33.78 -2.81 -5.31
CA LEU A 109 32.65 -2.02 -5.81
C LEU A 109 31.45 -2.93 -6.12
N VAL A 110 31.70 -4.11 -6.68
CA VAL A 110 30.63 -5.08 -7.00
C VAL A 110 30.01 -5.62 -5.72
N TYR A 111 30.82 -6.01 -4.73
CA TYR A 111 30.30 -6.43 -3.43
C TYR A 111 29.51 -5.30 -2.74
N ALA A 112 29.99 -4.05 -2.83
CA ALA A 112 29.29 -2.90 -2.27
C ALA A 112 27.91 -2.69 -2.94
N VAL A 113 27.85 -2.70 -4.27
CA VAL A 113 26.59 -2.53 -5.03
C VAL A 113 25.63 -3.69 -4.77
N ALA A 114 26.12 -4.93 -4.71
CA ALA A 114 25.29 -6.09 -4.39
C ALA A 114 24.69 -5.98 -2.97
N PHE A 115 25.51 -5.60 -1.99
CA PHE A 115 25.06 -5.45 -0.60
C PHE A 115 24.09 -4.28 -0.44
N PHE A 116 24.36 -3.15 -1.09
CA PHE A 116 23.45 -1.99 -1.10
C PHE A 116 22.12 -2.33 -1.77
N GLY A 117 22.15 -3.04 -2.89
CA GLY A 117 20.95 -3.51 -3.58
C GLY A 117 20.10 -4.39 -2.67
N LEU A 118 20.72 -5.39 -2.03
CA LEU A 118 20.04 -6.28 -1.08
C LEU A 118 19.44 -5.48 0.09
N MET A 119 20.19 -4.54 0.65
CA MET A 119 19.71 -3.69 1.74
C MET A 119 18.50 -2.84 1.32
N PHE A 120 18.49 -2.32 0.10
CA PHE A 120 17.36 -1.58 -0.47
C PHE A 120 16.08 -2.41 -0.50
N PHE A 121 16.17 -3.70 -0.87
CA PHE A 121 15.01 -4.59 -0.85
C PHE A 121 14.49 -4.84 0.57
N VAL A 122 15.38 -5.06 1.53
CA VAL A 122 15.00 -5.19 2.94
C VAL A 122 14.30 -3.93 3.43
N GLN A 123 14.83 -2.75 3.09
CA GLN A 123 14.20 -1.47 3.43
C GLN A 123 12.79 -1.33 2.85
N ILE A 124 12.57 -1.68 1.57
CA ILE A 124 11.25 -1.63 0.95
C ILE A 124 10.28 -2.63 1.63
N THR A 125 10.76 -3.82 2.01
CA THR A 125 9.94 -4.82 2.74
C THR A 125 9.50 -4.28 4.09
N PHE A 126 10.44 -3.68 4.83
CA PHE A 126 10.20 -3.13 6.16
C PHE A 126 9.24 -1.94 6.11
N LEU A 127 9.41 -1.02 5.14
CA LEU A 127 8.51 0.10 4.93
C LEU A 127 7.10 -0.38 4.58
N LYS A 128 6.98 -1.37 3.70
CA LYS A 128 5.69 -1.96 3.34
C LYS A 128 4.98 -2.55 4.56
N GLN A 129 5.69 -3.28 5.42
CA GLN A 129 5.11 -3.89 6.61
C GLN A 129 4.66 -2.83 7.63
N ASN A 130 5.38 -1.71 7.74
CA ASN A 130 4.96 -0.62 8.62
C ASN A 130 3.72 0.09 8.08
N PHE A 131 3.67 0.37 6.78
CA PHE A 131 2.50 0.99 6.15
C PHE A 131 1.26 0.08 6.23
N ASP A 132 1.36 -1.22 5.89
CA ASP A 132 0.22 -2.14 5.95
C ASP A 132 -0.43 -2.19 7.36
N LYS A 133 0.34 -2.00 8.45
CA LYS A 133 -0.19 -1.94 9.83
C LYS A 133 -0.95 -0.66 10.17
N HIS A 134 -0.68 0.44 9.48
CA HIS A 134 -1.28 1.75 9.77
C HIS A 134 -2.48 2.08 8.88
N PHE A 135 -2.73 1.30 7.81
CA PHE A 135 -3.86 1.49 6.89
C PHE A 135 -4.97 0.43 7.00
N GLU A 136 -4.88 -0.46 8.00
CA GLU A 136 -5.97 -1.38 8.36
C GLU A 136 -6.86 -0.69 9.42
N VAL A 137 -7.80 0.14 8.97
CA VAL A 137 -8.93 0.68 9.76
C VAL A 137 -10.21 0.47 8.96
#